data_AF-W6W613-F1
#
_entry.id   AF-W6W613-F1
#
_cell.length_a   1.000
_cell.length_b   1.000
_cell.length_c   1.000
_cell.angle_alpha   90.00
_cell.angle_beta   90.00
_cell.angle_gamma   90.00
#
_symmetry.space_group_name_H-M   'P 1'
#
loop_
_entity.id
_entity.type
_entity.pdbx_description
1 polymer ?
#
loop_
_entity_poly.entity_id
_entity_poly.type
_entity_poly.pdbx_seq_one_letter_code
_entity_poly.pdbx_strand_id
1 'polypeptide(L)'
;MARSEEECRRLLEEEGRQLYLPWMTWGEFSALPARRKSRELQKFTQYVTTYLGFWKTCGLSSCRRAKACRGFLTEAQYRAEPRYHDSFPPCVGPGGARQQEVLAGMRRLGGEDDAEPTYDGRRQADREA
;
A
#
# COMPACT_ATOMS: atom_id res chain seq x y z
N MET A 1 24.18 -21.08 10.37
CA MET A 1 24.34 -21.99 9.22
C MET A 1 23.67 -21.35 8.01
N ALA A 2 24.32 -21.35 6.84
CA ALA A 2 23.69 -20.87 5.62
C ALA A 2 22.65 -21.88 5.13
N ARG A 3 21.46 -21.40 4.72
CA ARG A 3 20.39 -22.25 4.18
C ARG A 3 20.83 -22.89 2.86
N SER A 4 20.32 -24.09 2.57
CA SER A 4 20.57 -24.73 1.26
C SER A 4 19.83 -24.00 0.14
N GLU A 5 20.30 -24.13 -1.11
CA GLU A 5 19.64 -23.51 -2.27
C GLU A 5 18.19 -23.98 -2.46
N GLU A 6 17.93 -25.26 -2.14
CA GLU A 6 16.59 -25.85 -2.20
C GLU A 6 15.68 -25.29 -1.12
N GLU A 7 16.20 -25.10 0.10
CA GLU A 7 15.45 -24.46 1.18
C GLU A 7 15.12 -22.99 0.85
N CYS A 8 16.09 -22.24 0.30
CA CYS A 8 15.87 -20.88 -0.18
C CYS A 8 14.78 -20.82 -1.26
N ARG A 9 14.79 -21.75 -2.23
CA ARG A 9 13.78 -21.81 -3.29
C ARG A 9 12.39 -22.09 -2.73
N ARG A 10 12.27 -23.05 -1.82
CA ARG A 10 11.00 -23.38 -1.16
C ARG A 10 10.42 -22.18 -0.42
N LEU A 11 11.26 -21.43 0.31
CA LEU A 11 10.85 -20.24 1.04
C LEU A 11 10.36 -19.12 0.11
N LEU A 12 11.03 -18.91 -1.03
CA LEU A 12 10.58 -17.92 -2.02
C LEU A 12 9.26 -18.31 -2.68
N GLU A 13 9.05 -19.60 -2.95
CA GLU A 13 7.77 -20.08 -3.47
C GLU A 13 6.64 -19.93 -2.44
N GLU A 14 6.92 -20.19 -1.17
CA GLU A 14 5.96 -20.02 -0.08
C GLU A 14 5.62 -18.54 0.13
N GLU A 15 6.62 -17.66 0.19
CA GLU A 15 6.44 -16.20 0.25
C GLU A 15 5.63 -15.70 -0.96
N GLY A 16 5.95 -16.19 -2.15
CA GLY A 16 5.23 -15.87 -3.38
C GLY A 16 3.74 -16.24 -3.35
N ARG A 17 3.35 -17.25 -2.57
CA ARG A 17 1.93 -17.66 -2.41
C ARG A 17 1.18 -16.85 -1.36
N GLN A 18 1.87 -16.08 -0.52
CA GLN A 18 1.22 -15.26 0.50
C GLN A 18 0.40 -14.15 -0.16
N LEU A 19 -0.79 -13.86 0.37
CA LEU A 19 -1.60 -12.74 -0.07
C LEU A 19 -0.91 -11.43 0.29
N TYR A 20 -0.71 -10.57 -0.71
CA TYR A 20 -0.13 -9.23 -0.53
C TYR A 20 -1.18 -8.14 -0.63
N LEU A 21 -2.10 -8.26 -1.59
CA LEU A 21 -3.33 -7.47 -1.67
C LEU A 21 -4.52 -8.40 -1.48
N PRO A 22 -5.72 -7.88 -1.12
CA PRO A 22 -6.89 -8.73 -0.88
C PRO A 22 -7.30 -9.64 -2.07
N TRP A 23 -6.78 -9.37 -3.27
CA TRP A 23 -7.06 -10.12 -4.50
C TRP A 23 -5.79 -10.62 -5.23
N MET A 24 -4.60 -10.51 -4.64
CA MET A 24 -3.35 -10.83 -5.33
C MET A 24 -2.25 -11.28 -4.37
N THR A 25 -1.57 -12.35 -4.74
CA THR A 25 -0.40 -12.86 -4.01
C THR A 25 0.85 -12.01 -4.24
N TRP A 26 1.84 -12.14 -3.36
CA TRP A 26 3.12 -11.46 -3.50
C TRP A 26 3.85 -11.85 -4.79
N GLY A 27 3.80 -13.12 -5.18
CA GLY A 27 4.41 -13.62 -6.41
C GLY A 27 3.77 -13.01 -7.65
N GLU A 28 2.43 -13.00 -7.71
CA GLU A 28 1.68 -12.35 -8.79
C GLU A 28 1.98 -10.85 -8.86
N PHE A 29 1.95 -10.16 -7.73
CA PHE A 29 2.25 -8.73 -7.67
C PHE A 29 3.69 -8.44 -8.11
N SER A 30 4.65 -9.22 -7.62
CA SER A 30 6.08 -9.04 -7.88
C SER A 30 6.44 -9.22 -9.35
N ALA A 31 5.74 -10.12 -10.05
CA ALA A 31 5.89 -10.33 -11.49
C ALA A 31 5.35 -9.18 -12.36
N LEU A 32 4.52 -8.28 -11.80
CA LEU A 32 3.94 -7.18 -12.58
C LEU A 32 5.00 -6.12 -12.96
N PRO A 33 4.88 -5.52 -14.17
CA PRO A 33 5.61 -4.31 -14.50
C PRO A 33 5.30 -3.17 -13.51
N ALA A 34 6.26 -2.26 -13.28
CA ALA A 34 6.14 -1.17 -12.30
C ALA A 34 4.85 -0.35 -12.44
N ARG A 35 4.42 -0.10 -13.69
CA ARG A 35 3.18 0.63 -13.98
C ARG A 35 1.93 -0.10 -13.52
N ARG A 36 1.91 -1.43 -13.68
CA ARG A 36 0.80 -2.28 -13.25
C ARG A 36 0.80 -2.39 -11.72
N LYS A 37 1.97 -2.55 -11.08
CA LYS A 37 2.11 -2.49 -9.61
C LYS A 37 1.50 -1.20 -9.03
N SER A 38 1.87 -0.06 -9.60
CA SER A 38 1.34 1.25 -9.20
C SER A 38 -0.19 1.30 -9.29
N ARG A 39 -0.76 0.74 -10.36
CA ARG A 39 -2.21 0.71 -10.57
C ARG A 39 -2.93 -0.21 -9.57
N GLU A 40 -2.36 -1.37 -9.24
CA GLU A 40 -2.94 -2.25 -8.23
C GLU A 40 -2.89 -1.63 -6.83
N LEU A 41 -1.77 -0.97 -6.48
CA LEU A 41 -1.67 -0.21 -5.23
C LEU A 41 -2.67 0.95 -5.19
N GLN A 42 -2.88 1.65 -6.31
CA GLN A 42 -3.90 2.70 -6.39
C GLN A 42 -5.32 2.18 -6.18
N LYS A 43 -5.66 0.98 -6.70
CA LYS A 43 -6.96 0.37 -6.43
C LYS A 43 -7.15 0.08 -4.94
N PHE A 44 -6.11 -0.41 -4.28
CA PHE A 44 -6.16 -0.69 -2.85
C PHE A 44 -6.33 0.60 -2.03
N THR A 45 -5.50 1.62 -2.30
CA THR A 45 -5.55 2.90 -1.60
C THR A 45 -6.80 3.74 -1.96
N GLN A 46 -7.46 3.50 -3.10
CA GLN A 46 -8.77 4.08 -3.45
C GLN A 46 -9.85 3.75 -2.41
N TYR A 47 -9.84 2.54 -1.85
CA TYR A 47 -10.79 2.14 -0.81
C TYR A 47 -10.64 3.02 0.44
N VAL A 48 -9.41 3.16 0.93
CA VAL A 48 -9.11 3.95 2.14
C VAL A 48 -9.34 5.43 1.92
N THR A 49 -8.93 5.97 0.77
CA THR A 49 -9.18 7.39 0.42
C THR A 49 -10.67 7.69 0.22
N THR A 50 -11.46 6.70 -0.18
CA THR A 50 -12.93 6.80 -0.20
C THR A 50 -13.48 6.88 1.21
N TYR A 51 -13.05 5.99 2.10
CA TYR A 51 -13.43 5.97 3.51
C TYR A 51 -13.11 7.30 4.21
N LEU A 52 -11.92 7.87 3.95
CA LEU A 52 -11.51 9.18 4.49
C LEU A 52 -12.21 10.38 3.83
N GLY A 53 -13.07 10.16 2.83
CA GLY A 53 -13.87 11.22 2.22
C GLY A 53 -13.09 12.16 1.29
N PHE A 54 -11.90 11.77 0.82
CA PHE A 54 -11.04 12.65 0.00
C PHE A 54 -11.66 13.02 -1.35
N TRP A 55 -12.66 12.26 -1.81
CA TRP A 55 -13.45 12.59 -2.98
C TRP A 55 -14.15 13.95 -2.87
N LYS A 56 -14.44 14.45 -1.65
CA LYS A 56 -15.09 15.76 -1.43
C LYS A 56 -14.22 16.92 -1.92
N THR A 57 -12.91 16.79 -1.77
CA THR A 57 -11.92 17.83 -2.15
C THR A 57 -11.10 17.46 -3.37
N CYS A 58 -11.37 16.32 -4.01
CA CYS A 58 -10.67 15.92 -5.22
C CYS A 58 -11.05 16.82 -6.40
N GLY A 59 -10.08 17.19 -7.23
CA GLY A 59 -10.31 17.95 -8.47
C GLY A 59 -11.12 17.19 -9.53
N LEU A 60 -11.11 15.85 -9.52
CA LEU A 60 -11.86 15.04 -10.48
C LEU A 60 -13.37 15.05 -10.20
N SER A 61 -14.15 15.56 -11.15
CA SER A 61 -15.62 15.62 -11.06
C SER A 61 -16.27 14.23 -10.91
N SER A 62 -15.66 13.19 -11.50
CA SER A 62 -16.12 11.80 -11.34
C SER A 62 -16.09 11.33 -9.89
N CYS A 63 -15.05 11.68 -9.12
CA CYS A 63 -14.93 11.28 -7.71
C CYS A 63 -16.01 11.97 -6.86
N ARG A 64 -16.24 13.26 -7.08
CA ARG A 64 -17.29 14.03 -6.38
C ARG A 64 -18.69 13.47 -6.67
N ARG A 65 -19.00 13.19 -7.94
CA ARG A 65 -20.31 12.63 -8.35
C ARG A 65 -20.55 11.23 -7.80
N ALA A 66 -19.52 10.37 -7.83
CA ALA A 66 -19.62 9.01 -7.32
C ALA A 66 -19.58 8.92 -5.78
N LYS A 67 -19.31 10.04 -5.09
CA LYS A 67 -19.04 10.08 -3.63
C LYS A 67 -17.98 9.05 -3.20
N ALA A 68 -17.00 8.81 -4.06
CA ALA A 68 -15.96 7.81 -3.89
C ALA A 68 -14.71 8.15 -4.72
N CYS A 69 -13.54 7.70 -4.27
CA CYS A 69 -12.32 7.80 -5.07
C CYS A 69 -12.41 6.83 -6.25
N ARG A 70 -12.41 7.37 -7.47
CA ARG A 70 -12.43 6.61 -8.73
C ARG A 70 -11.27 6.95 -9.65
N GLY A 71 -10.40 7.88 -9.23
CA GLY A 71 -9.32 8.42 -10.04
C GLY A 71 -8.10 7.52 -10.04
N PHE A 72 -7.44 7.44 -11.19
CA PHE A 72 -6.08 6.93 -11.32
C PHE A 72 -5.17 8.06 -11.74
N LEU A 73 -3.89 7.95 -11.40
CA LEU A 73 -2.90 8.91 -11.86
C LEU A 73 -2.82 8.89 -13.39
N THR A 74 -2.87 10.07 -14.00
CA THR A 74 -2.65 10.27 -15.44
C THR A 74 -1.15 10.37 -15.74
N GLU A 75 -0.73 10.12 -16.98
CA GLU A 75 0.68 10.28 -17.39
C GLU A 75 1.25 11.66 -17.02
N ALA A 76 0.45 12.72 -17.12
CA ALA A 76 0.84 14.06 -16.71
C ALA A 76 1.13 14.14 -15.20
N GLN A 77 0.32 13.49 -14.35
CA GLN A 77 0.52 13.49 -12.90
C GLN A 77 1.76 12.70 -12.45
N TYR A 78 2.17 11.67 -13.19
CA TYR A 78 3.44 10.98 -12.96
C TYR A 78 4.67 11.80 -13.36
N ARG A 79 4.48 12.83 -14.20
CA ARG A 79 5.55 13.73 -14.67
C ARG A 79 5.47 15.12 -14.04
N ALA A 80 4.47 15.39 -13.19
CA ALA A 80 4.27 16.67 -12.55
C ALA A 80 5.37 16.97 -11.51
N GLU A 81 5.50 18.24 -11.13
CA GLU A 81 6.33 18.71 -10.03
C GLU A 81 5.45 19.55 -9.07
N PRO A 82 5.23 19.13 -7.81
CA PRO A 82 5.71 17.89 -7.22
C PRO A 82 5.01 16.65 -7.79
N ARG A 83 5.79 15.59 -8.01
CA ARG A 83 5.31 14.32 -8.55
C ARG A 83 4.30 13.68 -7.60
N TYR A 84 3.23 13.11 -8.14
CA TYR A 84 2.31 12.29 -7.35
C TYR A 84 3.00 10.99 -6.91
N HIS A 85 2.64 10.49 -5.72
CA HIS A 85 3.16 9.20 -5.26
C HIS A 85 2.45 8.05 -5.99
N ASP A 86 3.21 7.19 -6.65
CA ASP A 86 2.72 6.18 -7.60
C ASP A 86 1.72 5.17 -7.00
N SER A 87 1.84 4.87 -5.71
CA SER A 87 0.95 3.96 -4.97
C SER A 87 -0.42 4.55 -4.62
N PHE A 88 -0.60 5.87 -4.69
CA PHE A 88 -1.81 6.55 -4.19
C PHE A 88 -2.61 7.19 -5.33
N PRO A 89 -3.95 7.22 -5.24
CA PRO A 89 -4.78 7.85 -6.26
C PRO A 89 -4.58 9.37 -6.25
N PRO A 90 -4.98 10.08 -7.32
CA PRO A 90 -4.90 11.53 -7.40
C PRO A 90 -5.69 12.26 -6.32
N CYS A 91 -6.65 11.59 -5.67
CA CYS A 91 -7.31 12.12 -4.48
C CYS A 91 -6.35 12.41 -3.33
N VAL A 92 -5.17 11.80 -3.24
CA VAL A 92 -4.21 12.09 -2.15
C VAL A 92 -3.50 13.44 -2.36
N GLY A 93 -3.49 13.95 -3.59
CA GLY A 93 -2.84 15.21 -3.96
C GLY A 93 -1.39 15.03 -4.43
N PRO A 94 -0.80 16.09 -5.01
CA PRO A 94 0.56 16.07 -5.53
C PRO A 94 1.57 15.86 -4.38
N GLY A 95 2.71 15.25 -4.66
CA GLY A 95 3.72 14.91 -3.65
C GLY A 95 3.27 13.90 -2.59
N GLY A 96 2.07 13.32 -2.71
CA GLY A 96 1.51 12.51 -1.62
C GLY A 96 1.08 13.35 -0.41
N ALA A 97 0.62 14.59 -0.61
CA ALA A 97 0.30 15.54 0.46
C ALA A 97 -0.52 14.96 1.64
N ARG A 98 -1.44 14.03 1.36
CA ARG A 98 -2.29 13.37 2.37
C ARG A 98 -1.94 11.90 2.61
N GLN A 99 -0.75 11.46 2.23
CA GLN A 99 -0.31 10.06 2.34
C GLN A 99 -0.39 9.56 3.78
N GLN A 100 0.04 10.36 4.75
CA GLN A 100 0.07 9.96 6.16
C GLN A 100 -1.34 9.68 6.71
N GLU A 101 -2.34 10.44 6.29
CA GLU A 101 -3.75 10.18 6.65
C GLU A 101 -4.24 8.85 6.07
N VAL A 102 -3.85 8.52 4.83
CA VAL A 102 -4.20 7.25 4.21
C VAL A 102 -3.55 6.08 4.95
N LEU A 103 -2.26 6.20 5.29
CA LEU A 103 -1.56 5.17 6.06
C LEU A 103 -2.16 5.00 7.46
N ALA A 104 -2.52 6.09 8.14
CA ALA A 104 -3.25 6.01 9.40
C ALA A 104 -4.62 5.33 9.21
N GLY A 105 -5.37 5.68 8.16
CA GLY A 105 -6.64 5.05 7.81
C GLY A 105 -6.51 3.54 7.55
N MET A 106 -5.42 3.10 6.92
CA MET A 106 -5.13 1.67 6.72
C MET A 106 -4.97 0.94 8.04
N ARG A 107 -4.19 1.49 8.99
CA ARG A 107 -4.01 0.89 10.32
C ARG A 107 -5.32 0.75 11.07
N ARG A 108 -6.17 1.79 11.04
CA ARG A 108 -7.51 1.76 11.64
C ARG A 108 -8.37 0.65 11.07
N LEU A 109 -8.40 0.53 9.73
CA LEU A 109 -9.20 -0.47 9.03
C LEU A 109 -8.64 -1.89 9.20
N GLY A 110 -7.34 -2.02 9.42
CA GLY A 110 -6.67 -3.28 9.75
C GLY A 110 -6.83 -3.72 11.21
N GLY A 111 -7.46 -2.92 12.06
CA GLY A 111 -7.62 -3.22 13.49
C GLY A 111 -6.36 -3.02 14.32
N GLU A 112 -5.34 -2.33 13.79
CA GLU A 112 -4.06 -2.11 14.47
C GLU A 112 -4.11 -0.98 15.52
N ASP A 113 -5.22 -0.23 15.61
CA ASP A 113 -5.35 0.86 16.60
C ASP A 113 -5.49 0.33 18.05
N ASP A 114 -5.77 -0.98 18.24
CA ASP A 114 -5.80 -1.66 19.55
C ASP A 114 -4.79 -2.82 19.67
N ALA A 115 -3.95 -3.03 18.66
CA ALA A 115 -2.91 -4.05 18.72
C ALA A 115 -1.66 -3.44 19.38
N GLU A 116 -1.43 -3.83 20.64
CA GLU A 116 -0.11 -3.72 21.27
C GLU A 116 0.95 -4.17 20.25
N PRO A 117 2.06 -3.44 20.05
CA PRO A 117 3.01 -3.78 19.01
C PRO A 117 3.46 -5.23 19.21
N THR A 118 3.09 -6.13 18.29
CA THR A 118 3.63 -7.50 18.22
C THR A 118 5.05 -7.49 17.66
N TYR A 119 5.84 -6.49 18.08
CA TYR A 119 7.27 -6.53 18.02
C TYR A 119 7.73 -7.23 19.31
N ASP A 120 7.70 -8.57 19.29
CA ASP A 120 8.52 -9.41 20.19
C ASP A 120 9.99 -9.25 19.76
N GLY A 121 10.48 -8.02 19.88
CA GLY A 121 11.85 -7.67 19.69
C GLY A 121 12.64 -8.31 20.81
N ARG A 122 13.45 -9.30 20.45
CA ARG A 122 14.88 -9.31 20.82
C ARG A 122 15.15 -8.79 22.25
N ARG A 123 14.43 -9.34 23.23
CA ARG A 123 14.60 -9.09 24.67
C ARG A 123 15.21 -10.32 25.36
N GLN A 124 16.17 -10.94 24.68
CA GLN A 124 17.12 -11.89 25.24
C GLN A 124 18.49 -11.58 24.60
N ALA A 125 19.13 -10.52 25.06
CA ALA A 125 20.54 -10.26 24.78
C ALA A 125 21.21 -9.39 25.86
N ASP A 126 20.45 -8.59 26.63
CA ASP A 126 21.04 -7.70 27.66
C ASP A 126 20.53 -7.98 29.10
N ARG A 127 20.09 -9.22 29.36
CA ARG A 127 19.89 -9.73 30.73
C ARG A 127 20.38 -11.17 30.79
N GLU A 128 21.70 -11.34 30.68
CA GLU A 128 22.50 -12.45 31.23
C GLU A 128 23.90 -12.38 30.62
N ALA A 129 24.74 -11.52 31.20
CA ALA A 129 26.20 -11.67 31.36
C ALA A 129 26.75 -10.42 32.06
#